data_AF-A0A1I0VN97-F1
#
_entry.id   AF-A0A1I0VN97-F1
#
_cell.length_a   1.000
_cell.length_b   1.000
_cell.length_c   1.000
_cell.angle_alpha   90.00
_cell.angle_beta   90.00
_cell.angle_gamma   90.00
#
_symmetry.space_group_name_H-M   'P 1'
#
loop_
_entity.id
_entity.type
_entity.pdbx_description
1 polymer ?
#
loop_
_entity_poly.entity_id
_entity_poly.type
_entity_poly.pdbx_seq_one_letter_code
_entity_poly.pdbx_strand_id
1 'polypeptide(L)'
;MDHSTHDDVGHPMGSTNAMAVSATLHCLTGCAIGEVLGLMVGTALGLGTLATIALAVALAFLFGYALSTLPLLRAGLGLGTALGIVLAADTLSIATMELVDNAVMALIPGAMEAGLVNPVFWLSMMLALTVAFLAAWPVNRHLLARGKGHALTHGFHGAAPTGARRLIPDLSTSTLVAAIVAFMLGGLVVSIASDLEVEPTPTHAAGPARTP
;
A
#
# COMPACT_ATOMS: atom_id res chain seq x y z
N MET A 1 -46.78 32.55 6.62
CA MET A 1 -45.58 33.20 6.08
C MET A 1 -44.46 32.21 6.28
N ASP A 2 -44.00 31.66 5.16
CA ASP A 2 -43.16 30.46 5.05
C ASP A 2 -41.77 30.63 5.63
N HIS A 3 -41.25 29.52 6.17
CA HIS A 3 -39.88 29.39 6.65
C HIS A 3 -39.03 28.67 5.59
N SER A 4 -37.89 29.27 5.27
CA SER A 4 -36.65 28.58 4.90
C SER A 4 -36.66 27.69 3.66
N THR A 5 -36.41 28.31 2.50
CA THR A 5 -35.78 27.62 1.37
C THR A 5 -34.35 27.23 1.78
N HIS A 6 -34.17 25.96 2.12
CA HIS A 6 -32.85 25.36 2.29
C HIS A 6 -32.13 25.37 0.94
N ASP A 7 -30.93 25.96 0.93
CA ASP A 7 -29.95 25.84 -0.12
C ASP A 7 -29.68 24.35 -0.42
N ASP A 8 -29.90 23.95 -1.67
CA ASP A 8 -29.44 22.69 -2.24
C ASP A 8 -27.90 22.67 -2.25
N VAL A 9 -27.31 22.15 -1.18
CA VAL A 9 -25.87 21.90 -1.08
C VAL A 9 -25.51 20.75 -2.03
N GLY A 10 -24.80 21.07 -3.11
CA GLY A 10 -24.28 20.10 -4.05
C GLY A 10 -23.38 19.04 -3.40
N HIS A 11 -23.87 17.81 -3.25
CA HIS A 11 -23.07 16.65 -2.84
C HIS A 11 -23.34 15.42 -3.71
N PRO A 12 -22.58 15.24 -4.82
CA PRO A 12 -22.25 13.88 -5.29
C PRO A 12 -20.77 13.64 -5.67
N MET A 13 -19.95 14.69 -5.81
CA MET A 13 -18.56 14.55 -6.31
C MET A 13 -17.50 14.30 -5.21
N GLY A 14 -17.74 14.77 -3.98
CA GLY A 14 -16.82 14.59 -2.85
C GLY A 14 -16.78 13.16 -2.30
N SER A 15 -17.94 12.49 -2.26
CA SER A 15 -18.07 11.13 -1.70
C SER A 15 -17.36 10.07 -2.54
N THR A 16 -17.49 10.14 -3.87
CA THR A 16 -16.84 9.19 -4.79
C THR A 16 -15.32 9.29 -4.74
N ASN A 17 -14.78 10.50 -4.62
CA ASN A 17 -13.34 10.71 -4.44
C ASN A 17 -12.82 10.12 -3.15
N ALA A 18 -13.50 10.38 -2.03
CA ALA A 18 -13.10 9.85 -0.73
C ALA A 18 -13.14 8.31 -0.72
N MET A 19 -14.18 7.69 -1.31
CA MET A 19 -14.24 6.25 -1.48
C MET A 19 -13.11 5.71 -2.36
N ALA A 20 -12.81 6.39 -3.47
CA ALA A 20 -11.72 6.00 -4.36
C ALA A 20 -10.37 6.04 -3.65
N VAL A 21 -10.02 7.10 -2.90
CA VAL A 21 -8.72 7.09 -2.18
C VAL A 21 -8.70 6.02 -1.09
N SER A 22 -9.82 5.80 -0.40
CA SER A 22 -9.90 4.75 0.63
C SER A 22 -9.67 3.36 0.04
N ALA A 23 -10.35 3.02 -1.06
CA ALA A 23 -10.16 1.75 -1.76
C ALA A 23 -8.72 1.59 -2.27
N THR A 24 -8.16 2.67 -2.83
CA THR A 24 -6.77 2.69 -3.32
C THR A 24 -5.78 2.47 -2.18
N LEU A 25 -5.99 3.08 -1.01
CA LEU A 25 -5.10 2.90 0.15
C LEU A 25 -5.17 1.50 0.75
N HIS A 26 -6.35 0.87 0.78
CA HIS A 26 -6.47 -0.53 1.22
C HIS A 26 -5.72 -1.47 0.29
N CYS A 27 -5.89 -1.30 -1.03
CA CYS A 27 -5.16 -2.05 -2.04
C CYS A 27 -3.64 -1.82 -1.93
N LEU A 28 -3.22 -0.55 -1.89
CA LEU A 28 -1.81 -0.13 -1.80
C LEU A 28 -1.14 -0.73 -0.56
N THR A 29 -1.83 -0.76 0.58
CA THR A 29 -1.30 -1.39 1.80
C THR A 29 -1.03 -2.87 1.58
N GLY A 30 -1.94 -3.57 0.89
CA GLY A 30 -1.76 -4.98 0.55
C GLY A 30 -0.63 -5.21 -0.45
N CYS A 31 -0.50 -4.36 -1.48
CA CYS A 31 0.61 -4.39 -2.43
C CYS A 31 1.95 -4.24 -1.72
N ALA A 32 2.11 -3.19 -0.91
CA ALA A 32 3.35 -2.94 -0.16
C ALA A 32 3.73 -4.11 0.77
N ILE A 33 2.75 -4.73 1.43
CA ILE A 33 2.98 -5.93 2.26
C ILE A 33 3.45 -7.10 1.38
N GLY A 34 2.77 -7.34 0.26
CA GLY A 34 3.09 -8.44 -0.66
C GLY A 34 4.46 -8.30 -1.30
N GLU A 35 4.83 -7.10 -1.72
CA GLU A 35 6.14 -6.80 -2.32
C GLU A 35 7.27 -7.04 -1.34
N VAL A 36 7.17 -6.49 -0.13
CA VAL A 36 8.21 -6.63 0.89
C VAL A 36 8.32 -8.08 1.38
N LEU A 37 7.19 -8.77 1.62
CA LEU A 37 7.21 -10.18 1.98
C LEU A 37 7.71 -11.07 0.84
N GLY A 38 7.34 -10.76 -0.40
CA GLY A 38 7.82 -11.47 -1.58
C GLY A 38 9.32 -11.35 -1.75
N LEU A 39 9.87 -10.15 -1.54
CA LEU A 39 11.30 -9.93 -1.50
C LEU A 39 11.96 -10.72 -0.36
N MET A 40 11.43 -10.62 0.88
CA MET A 40 11.96 -11.37 2.03
C MET A 40 12.03 -12.87 1.76
N VAL A 41 10.95 -13.46 1.27
CA VAL A 41 10.87 -14.89 0.96
C VAL A 41 11.75 -15.25 -0.24
N GLY A 42 11.73 -14.43 -1.29
CA GLY A 42 12.55 -14.64 -2.48
C GLY A 42 14.05 -14.63 -2.17
N THR A 43 14.50 -13.65 -1.38
CA THR A 43 15.89 -13.58 -0.90
C THR A 43 16.23 -14.76 0.01
N ALA A 44 15.35 -15.13 0.95
CA ALA A 44 15.59 -16.26 1.84
C ALA A 44 15.72 -17.60 1.09
N LEU A 45 15.01 -17.76 -0.02
CA LEU A 45 15.05 -18.94 -0.88
C LEU A 45 16.13 -18.85 -1.98
N GLY A 46 16.85 -17.72 -2.10
CA GLY A 46 17.85 -17.49 -3.14
C GLY A 46 17.27 -17.44 -4.55
N LEU A 47 16.03 -16.97 -4.70
CA LEU A 47 15.38 -16.83 -6.00
C LEU A 47 16.03 -15.71 -6.83
N GLY A 48 16.10 -15.92 -8.15
CA GLY A 48 16.50 -14.86 -9.07
C GLY A 48 15.42 -13.77 -9.19
N THR A 49 15.82 -12.59 -9.68
CA THR A 49 14.98 -11.38 -9.73
C THR A 49 13.58 -11.62 -10.29
N LEU A 50 13.46 -12.30 -11.43
CA LEU A 50 12.16 -12.54 -12.07
C LEU A 50 11.24 -13.44 -11.23
N ALA A 51 11.79 -14.45 -10.56
CA ALA A 51 11.02 -15.34 -9.69
C ALA A 51 10.57 -14.62 -8.42
N THR A 52 11.43 -13.75 -7.87
CA THR A 52 11.09 -12.88 -6.73
C THR A 52 10.00 -11.89 -7.09
N ILE A 53 10.07 -11.24 -8.26
CA ILE A 53 9.00 -10.35 -8.76
C ILE A 53 7.68 -11.12 -8.88
N ALA A 54 7.69 -12.30 -9.52
CA ALA A 54 6.47 -13.08 -9.68
C ALA A 54 5.85 -13.48 -8.33
N LEU A 55 6.68 -13.81 -7.33
CA LEU A 55 6.23 -14.11 -5.97
C LEU A 55 5.67 -12.86 -5.28
N ALA A 56 6.37 -11.72 -5.37
CA ALA A 56 5.93 -10.44 -4.84
C ALA A 56 4.56 -10.04 -5.40
N VAL A 57 4.40 -10.09 -6.73
CA VAL A 57 3.13 -9.80 -7.40
C VAL A 57 2.02 -10.75 -6.91
N ALA A 58 2.29 -12.06 -6.83
CA ALA A 58 1.29 -13.02 -6.35
C ALA A 58 0.84 -12.72 -4.91
N LEU A 59 1.79 -12.37 -4.02
CA LEU A 59 1.49 -11.98 -2.65
C LEU A 59 0.79 -10.63 -2.58
N ALA A 60 1.13 -9.67 -3.43
CA ALA A 60 0.48 -8.36 -3.50
C ALA A 60 -1.00 -8.49 -3.86
N PHE A 61 -1.33 -9.32 -4.85
CA PHE A 61 -2.72 -9.66 -5.16
C PHE A 61 -3.42 -10.32 -3.96
N LEU A 62 -2.77 -11.29 -3.31
CA LEU A 62 -3.33 -11.99 -2.15
C LEU A 62 -3.66 -11.02 -1.00
N PHE A 63 -2.69 -10.20 -0.59
CA PHE A 63 -2.85 -9.26 0.52
C PHE A 63 -3.74 -8.07 0.16
N GLY A 64 -3.67 -7.56 -1.07
CA GLY A 64 -4.55 -6.53 -1.59
C GLY A 64 -6.01 -6.95 -1.50
N TYR A 65 -6.35 -8.13 -2.02
CA TYR A 65 -7.71 -8.66 -1.91
C TYR A 65 -8.12 -8.94 -0.47
N ALA A 66 -7.23 -9.49 0.36
CA ALA A 66 -7.54 -9.77 1.75
C ALA A 66 -7.90 -8.49 2.51
N LEU A 67 -7.08 -7.44 2.42
CA LEU A 67 -7.30 -6.17 3.10
C LEU A 67 -8.52 -5.42 2.57
N SER A 68 -8.77 -5.43 1.26
CA SER A 68 -10.00 -4.84 0.69
C SER A 68 -11.27 -5.60 1.09
N THR A 69 -11.19 -6.91 1.34
CA THR A 69 -12.34 -7.74 1.70
C THR A 69 -12.74 -7.58 3.17
N LEU A 70 -11.80 -7.25 4.06
CA LEU A 70 -12.02 -7.13 5.52
C LEU A 70 -13.15 -6.17 5.89
N PRO A 71 -13.18 -4.91 5.39
CA PRO A 71 -14.26 -3.96 5.69
C PRO A 71 -15.64 -4.47 5.27
N LEU A 72 -15.74 -5.18 4.14
CA LEU A 72 -17.00 -5.74 3.63
C LEU A 72 -17.50 -6.88 4.52
N LEU A 73 -16.61 -7.75 4.98
CA LEU A 73 -16.95 -8.81 5.93
C LEU A 73 -17.46 -8.24 7.26
N ARG A 74 -16.81 -7.15 7.73
CA ARG A 74 -17.23 -6.44 8.95
C ARG A 74 -18.59 -5.76 8.79
N ALA A 75 -18.87 -5.20 7.61
CA ALA A 75 -20.17 -4.65 7.23
C ALA A 75 -21.28 -5.71 7.10
N GLY A 76 -20.90 -6.99 7.12
CA GLY A 76 -21.82 -8.12 7.28
C GLY A 76 -22.05 -8.95 6.02
N LEU A 77 -21.35 -8.65 4.93
CA LEU A 77 -21.41 -9.45 3.70
C LEU A 77 -20.88 -10.87 3.94
N GLY A 78 -21.43 -11.83 3.17
CA GLY A 78 -20.87 -13.18 3.09
C GLY A 78 -19.53 -13.17 2.34
N LEU A 79 -18.63 -14.08 2.70
CA LEU A 79 -17.26 -14.14 2.15
C LEU A 79 -17.23 -14.22 0.61
N GLY A 80 -18.06 -15.06 0.01
CA GLY A 80 -18.11 -15.18 -1.46
C GLY A 80 -18.57 -13.90 -2.16
N THR A 81 -19.56 -13.20 -1.59
CA THR A 81 -20.04 -11.91 -2.14
C THR A 81 -18.99 -10.82 -1.97
N ALA A 82 -18.37 -10.73 -0.79
CA ALA A 82 -17.32 -9.75 -0.51
C ALA A 82 -16.12 -9.95 -1.44
N LEU A 83 -15.66 -11.18 -1.60
CA LEU A 83 -14.55 -11.52 -2.48
C LEU A 83 -14.90 -11.26 -3.96
N GLY A 84 -16.12 -11.61 -4.40
CA GLY A 84 -16.56 -11.32 -5.77
C GLY A 84 -16.59 -9.83 -6.10
N ILE A 85 -17.04 -9.00 -5.14
CA ILE A 85 -17.03 -7.53 -5.29
C ILE A 85 -15.59 -7.02 -5.39
N VAL A 86 -14.72 -7.43 -4.47
CA VAL A 86 -13.31 -7.02 -4.44
C VAL A 86 -12.55 -7.47 -5.68
N LEU A 87 -12.76 -8.70 -6.15
CA LEU A 87 -12.15 -9.18 -7.39
C LEU A 87 -12.60 -8.34 -8.59
N ALA A 88 -13.88 -8.00 -8.69
CA ALA A 88 -14.38 -7.18 -9.79
C ALA A 88 -13.89 -5.72 -9.74
N ALA A 89 -13.71 -5.18 -8.53
CA ALA A 89 -13.34 -3.79 -8.31
C ALA A 89 -11.82 -3.54 -8.32
N ASP A 90 -11.03 -4.45 -7.74
CA ASP A 90 -9.65 -4.15 -7.37
C ASP A 90 -8.63 -4.85 -8.27
N THR A 91 -9.02 -5.85 -9.08
CA THR A 91 -8.07 -6.56 -9.95
C THR A 91 -7.34 -5.63 -10.92
N LEU A 92 -8.08 -4.73 -11.58
CA LEU A 92 -7.48 -3.76 -12.50
C LEU A 92 -6.62 -2.74 -11.74
N SER A 93 -7.04 -2.35 -10.53
CA SER A 93 -6.31 -1.42 -9.69
C SER A 93 -4.97 -2.00 -9.24
N ILE A 94 -4.98 -3.20 -8.67
CA ILE A 94 -3.78 -3.91 -8.23
C ILE A 94 -2.87 -4.15 -9.42
N ALA A 95 -3.38 -4.67 -10.54
CA ALA A 95 -2.57 -4.86 -11.75
C ALA A 95 -1.91 -3.55 -12.24
N THR A 96 -2.60 -2.41 -12.08
CA THR A 96 -2.04 -1.09 -12.42
C THR A 96 -0.95 -0.70 -11.43
N MET A 97 -1.17 -0.90 -10.12
CA MET A 97 -0.15 -0.64 -9.10
C MET A 97 1.09 -1.49 -9.33
N GLU A 98 0.95 -2.81 -9.46
CA GLU A 98 2.08 -3.73 -9.65
C GLU A 98 2.89 -3.39 -10.91
N LEU A 99 2.21 -3.05 -12.01
CA LEU A 99 2.89 -2.67 -13.24
C LEU A 99 3.70 -1.39 -13.06
N VAL A 100 3.12 -0.39 -12.42
CA VAL A 100 3.75 0.92 -12.21
C VAL A 100 4.87 0.80 -11.17
N ASP A 101 4.66 0.06 -10.09
CA ASP A 101 5.64 -0.14 -9.02
C ASP A 101 6.90 -0.81 -9.58
N ASN A 102 6.75 -1.97 -10.23
CA ASN A 102 7.87 -2.67 -10.86
C ASN A 102 8.53 -1.84 -11.97
N ALA A 103 7.76 -1.02 -12.71
CA ALA A 103 8.35 -0.12 -13.71
C ALA A 103 9.21 0.97 -13.06
N VAL A 104 8.75 1.57 -11.96
CA VAL A 104 9.54 2.58 -11.22
C VAL A 104 10.79 1.94 -10.64
N MET A 105 10.67 0.78 -9.99
CA MET A 105 11.80 0.04 -9.44
C MET A 105 12.82 -0.33 -10.52
N ALA A 106 12.37 -0.77 -11.71
CA ALA A 106 13.25 -1.08 -12.82
C ALA A 106 13.94 0.15 -13.44
N LEU A 107 13.32 1.34 -13.35
CA LEU A 107 13.88 2.59 -13.88
C LEU A 107 14.91 3.24 -12.95
N ILE A 108 14.87 2.94 -11.66
CA ILE A 108 15.82 3.47 -10.68
C ILE A 108 17.07 2.58 -10.68
N PRO A 109 18.26 3.11 -11.03
CA PRO A 109 19.47 2.31 -11.08
C PRO A 109 19.80 1.68 -9.72
N GLY A 110 19.97 0.36 -9.70
CA GLY A 110 20.34 -0.40 -8.50
C GLY A 110 19.19 -0.71 -7.55
N ALA A 111 17.95 -0.27 -7.83
CA ALA A 111 16.81 -0.54 -6.95
C ALA A 111 16.35 -2.00 -6.98
N MET A 112 16.42 -2.66 -8.13
CA MET A 112 16.05 -4.08 -8.30
C MET A 112 17.04 -5.03 -7.61
N GLU A 113 18.27 -4.57 -7.40
CA GLU A 113 19.37 -5.29 -6.76
C GLU A 113 19.53 -4.90 -5.29
N ALA A 114 18.88 -3.83 -4.85
CA ALA A 114 18.94 -3.34 -3.47
C ALA A 114 18.15 -4.27 -2.54
N GLY A 115 18.85 -4.81 -1.54
CA GLY A 115 18.21 -5.57 -0.45
C GLY A 115 17.52 -4.67 0.59
N LEU A 116 16.77 -5.30 1.49
CA LEU A 116 15.99 -4.61 2.55
C LEU A 116 16.82 -3.75 3.52
N VAL A 117 18.13 -3.97 3.60
CA VAL A 117 19.05 -3.18 4.45
C VAL A 117 19.71 -2.04 3.69
N ASN A 118 19.33 -1.79 2.44
CA ASN A 118 19.89 -0.73 1.62
C ASN A 118 18.91 0.47 1.53
N PRO A 119 19.36 1.72 1.77
CA PRO A 119 18.51 2.91 1.67
C PRO A 119 17.89 3.12 0.28
N VAL A 120 18.58 2.72 -0.79
CA VAL A 120 18.09 2.80 -2.17
C VAL A 120 16.79 2.01 -2.31
N PHE A 121 16.68 0.84 -1.69
CA PHE A 121 15.45 0.05 -1.71
C PHE A 121 14.28 0.86 -1.13
N TRP A 122 14.41 1.37 0.10
CA TRP A 122 13.31 2.06 0.78
C TRP A 122 12.92 3.38 0.11
N LEU A 123 13.89 4.16 -0.36
CA LEU A 123 13.60 5.39 -1.10
C LEU A 123 12.90 5.10 -2.44
N SER A 124 13.33 4.05 -3.14
CA SER A 124 12.71 3.62 -4.39
C SER A 124 11.30 3.11 -4.16
N MET A 125 11.08 2.28 -3.13
CA MET A 125 9.74 1.79 -2.74
C MET A 125 8.79 2.93 -2.37
N MET A 126 9.23 3.92 -1.59
CA MET A 126 8.40 5.08 -1.26
C MET A 126 7.96 5.84 -2.51
N LEU A 127 8.88 6.02 -3.47
CA LEU A 127 8.57 6.65 -4.75
C LEU A 127 7.63 5.79 -5.59
N ALA A 128 7.92 4.50 -5.72
CA ALA A 128 7.16 3.54 -6.51
C ALA A 128 5.72 3.44 -6.02
N LEU A 129 5.49 3.26 -4.71
CA LEU A 129 4.16 3.26 -4.09
C LEU A 129 3.41 4.58 -4.28
N THR A 130 4.11 5.72 -4.23
CA THR A 130 3.50 7.03 -4.48
C THR A 130 3.01 7.14 -5.92
N VAL A 131 3.84 6.75 -6.90
CA VAL A 131 3.49 6.81 -8.32
C VAL A 131 2.39 5.78 -8.64
N ALA A 132 2.47 4.57 -8.08
CA ALA A 132 1.47 3.53 -8.20
C ALA A 132 0.11 3.99 -7.65
N PHE A 133 0.08 4.63 -6.48
CA PHE A 133 -1.14 5.22 -5.92
C PHE A 133 -1.75 6.26 -6.88
N LEU A 134 -0.93 7.18 -7.40
CA LEU A 134 -1.40 8.22 -8.34
C LEU A 134 -1.94 7.63 -9.64
N ALA A 135 -1.37 6.51 -10.11
CA ALA A 135 -1.81 5.81 -11.31
C ALA A 135 -3.10 4.99 -11.08
N ALA A 136 -3.25 4.36 -9.92
CA ALA A 136 -4.38 3.49 -9.61
C ALA A 136 -5.60 4.24 -9.04
N TRP A 137 -5.40 5.39 -8.39
CA TRP A 137 -6.52 6.23 -7.93
C TRP A 137 -7.54 6.59 -9.03
N PRO A 138 -7.15 7.07 -10.24
CA PRO A 138 -8.11 7.35 -11.30
C PRO A 138 -8.80 6.08 -11.82
N VAL A 139 -8.11 4.93 -11.80
CA VAL A 139 -8.70 3.62 -12.13
C VAL A 139 -9.82 3.31 -11.15
N ASN A 140 -9.56 3.41 -9.84
CA ASN A 140 -10.56 3.17 -8.81
C ASN A 140 -11.74 4.14 -8.88
N ARG A 141 -11.46 5.43 -9.09
CA ARG A 141 -12.51 6.44 -9.28
C ARG A 141 -13.40 6.08 -10.47
N HIS A 142 -12.81 5.65 -11.58
CA HIS A 142 -13.53 5.29 -12.80
C HIS A 142 -14.36 4.02 -12.64
N LEU A 143 -13.82 3.00 -11.97
CA LEU A 143 -14.56 1.77 -11.65
C LEU A 143 -15.74 2.04 -10.73
N LEU A 144 -15.57 2.88 -9.70
CA LEU A 144 -16.66 3.31 -8.82
C LEU A 144 -17.72 4.15 -9.57
N ALA A 145 -17.30 4.99 -10.51
CA ALA A 145 -18.20 5.76 -11.36
C ALA A 145 -19.02 4.86 -12.31
N ARG A 146 -18.42 3.81 -12.87
CA ARG A 146 -19.10 2.82 -13.74
C ARG A 146 -19.98 1.82 -12.98
N GLY A 147 -19.62 1.50 -11.74
CA GLY A 147 -20.37 0.58 -10.86
C GLY A 147 -21.53 1.21 -10.08
N LYS A 148 -21.75 2.54 -10.22
CA LYS A 148 -22.71 3.37 -9.47
C LYS A 148 -22.36 3.51 -7.98
N GLY A 149 -21.65 4.58 -7.62
CA GLY A 149 -21.41 4.99 -6.23
C GLY A 149 -22.66 4.99 -5.33
N HIS A 150 -23.86 5.05 -5.91
CA HIS A 150 -25.14 4.94 -5.20
C HIS A 150 -25.47 3.55 -4.63
N ALA A 151 -24.98 2.44 -5.22
CA ALA A 151 -25.24 1.08 -4.69
C ALA A 151 -24.38 0.78 -3.44
N LEU A 152 -23.18 1.34 -3.37
CA LEU A 152 -22.29 1.23 -2.21
C LEU A 152 -22.72 2.18 -1.07
N THR A 153 -23.27 3.35 -1.38
CA THR A 153 -23.77 4.29 -0.34
C THR A 153 -25.11 3.88 0.27
N HIS A 154 -25.93 3.05 -0.40
CA HIS A 154 -27.24 2.62 0.12
C HIS A 154 -27.23 1.26 0.84
N GLY A 155 -26.07 0.65 1.13
CA GLY A 155 -26.01 -0.75 1.57
C GLY A 155 -25.83 -1.05 3.06
N PHE A 156 -25.05 -0.27 3.82
CA PHE A 156 -24.47 -0.82 5.08
C PHE A 156 -24.41 0.13 6.26
N HIS A 157 -25.37 1.05 6.37
CA HIS A 157 -25.58 1.76 7.63
C HIS A 157 -26.40 0.89 8.59
N GLY A 158 -25.76 0.34 9.64
CA GLY A 158 -26.46 0.15 10.92
C GLY A 158 -26.38 -1.19 11.64
N ALA A 159 -25.71 -2.23 11.12
CA ALA A 159 -25.52 -3.45 11.91
C ALA A 159 -24.21 -3.37 12.71
N ALA A 160 -24.30 -3.17 14.03
CA ALA A 160 -23.15 -3.32 14.92
C ALA A 160 -22.58 -4.75 14.73
N PRO A 161 -21.25 -4.92 14.53
CA PRO A 161 -20.68 -6.24 14.32
C PRO A 161 -20.99 -7.15 15.50
N THR A 162 -21.63 -8.29 15.23
CA THR A 162 -21.98 -9.33 16.21
C THR A 162 -21.11 -10.58 16.02
N GLY A 163 -20.91 -11.35 17.09
CA GLY A 163 -20.11 -12.59 17.06
C GLY A 163 -18.64 -12.35 16.69
N ALA A 164 -18.07 -13.26 15.88
CA ALA A 164 -16.66 -13.22 15.44
C ALA A 164 -16.29 -11.95 14.63
N ARG A 165 -17.28 -11.26 14.05
CA ARG A 165 -17.06 -10.03 13.26
C ARG A 165 -16.54 -8.86 14.08
N ARG A 166 -16.69 -8.88 15.42
CA ARG A 166 -16.09 -7.88 16.30
C ARG A 166 -14.56 -7.90 16.27
N LEU A 167 -13.97 -9.07 15.98
CA LEU A 167 -12.52 -9.25 15.94
C LEU A 167 -11.88 -8.67 14.67
N ILE A 168 -12.68 -8.35 13.64
CA ILE A 168 -12.17 -7.75 12.41
C ILE A 168 -11.84 -6.28 12.70
N PRO A 169 -10.60 -5.81 12.58
CA PRO A 169 -10.24 -4.41 12.88
C PRO A 169 -10.95 -3.44 11.93
N ASP A 170 -11.22 -2.22 12.41
CA ASP A 170 -11.66 -1.11 11.56
C ASP A 170 -10.42 -0.36 11.06
N LEU A 171 -10.04 -0.65 9.81
CA LEU A 171 -8.87 -0.06 9.17
C LEU A 171 -9.27 1.28 8.55
N SER A 172 -9.30 2.32 9.36
CA SER A 172 -9.57 3.66 8.85
C SER A 172 -8.48 4.09 7.86
N THR A 173 -8.84 4.94 6.89
CA THR A 173 -7.91 5.45 5.88
C THR A 173 -6.68 6.11 6.51
N SER A 174 -6.86 6.86 7.61
CA SER A 174 -5.74 7.48 8.34
C SER A 174 -4.85 6.46 9.04
N THR A 175 -5.43 5.37 9.58
CA THR A 175 -4.66 4.27 10.17
C THR A 175 -3.77 3.60 9.12
N LEU A 176 -4.28 3.34 7.92
CA LEU A 176 -3.50 2.74 6.84
C LEU A 176 -2.35 3.64 6.39
N VAL A 177 -2.63 4.93 6.18
CA VAL A 177 -1.59 5.92 5.83
C VAL A 177 -0.51 5.98 6.90
N ALA A 178 -0.90 6.07 8.17
CA ALA A 178 0.06 6.10 9.28
C ALA A 178 0.88 4.82 9.35
N ALA A 179 0.27 3.65 9.12
CA ALA A 179 0.96 2.37 9.11
C ALA A 179 1.98 2.27 7.96
N ILE A 180 1.59 2.63 6.73
CA ILE A 180 2.50 2.64 5.57
C ILE A 180 3.67 3.59 5.83
N VAL A 181 3.39 4.84 6.24
CA VAL A 181 4.43 5.85 6.46
C VAL A 181 5.37 5.42 7.58
N ALA A 182 4.85 4.96 8.72
CA ALA A 182 5.67 4.51 9.84
C ALA A 182 6.55 3.30 9.45
N PHE A 183 5.99 2.35 8.70
CA PHE A 183 6.73 1.18 8.23
C PHE A 183 7.86 1.57 7.27
N MET A 184 7.56 2.40 6.27
CA MET A 184 8.55 2.85 5.28
C MET A 184 9.67 3.68 5.92
N LEU A 185 9.32 4.61 6.81
CA LEU A 185 10.32 5.39 7.55
C LEU A 185 11.15 4.53 8.49
N GLY A 186 10.53 3.55 9.18
CA GLY A 186 11.23 2.61 10.04
C GLY A 186 12.26 1.79 9.25
N GLY A 187 11.86 1.25 8.09
CA GLY A 187 12.76 0.54 7.19
C GLY A 187 13.92 1.40 6.70
N LEU A 188 13.63 2.62 6.25
CA LEU A 188 14.66 3.57 5.83
C LEU A 188 15.65 3.90 6.95
N VAL A 189 15.15 4.20 8.16
CA VAL A 189 16.00 4.49 9.33
C VAL A 189 16.92 3.32 9.65
N VAL A 190 16.40 2.08 9.65
CA VAL A 190 17.20 0.87 9.89
C VAL A 190 18.27 0.71 8.82
N SER A 191 17.93 0.91 7.53
CA SER A 191 18.90 0.79 6.44
C SER A 191 20.02 1.84 6.48
N ILE A 192 19.71 3.07 6.90
CA ILE A 192 20.72 4.13 7.08
C ILE A 192 21.62 3.79 8.27
N ALA A 193 21.05 3.30 9.37
CA ALA A 193 21.83 2.90 10.54
C ALA A 193 22.84 1.79 10.20
N SER A 194 22.45 0.78 9.41
CA SER A 194 23.36 -0.28 8.98
C SER A 194 24.50 0.22 8.09
N ASP A 195 24.26 1.20 7.22
CA ASP A 195 25.33 1.77 6.37
C ASP A 195 26.37 2.53 7.21
N LEU A 196 25.94 3.21 8.28
CA LEU A 196 26.83 3.97 9.17
C LEU A 196 27.72 3.07 10.04
N GLU A 197 27.25 1.87 10.40
CA GLU A 197 28.04 0.89 11.17
C GLU A 197 29.20 0.28 10.35
N VAL A 198 29.14 0.37 9.02
CA VAL A 198 30.12 -0.24 8.11
C VAL A 198 31.29 0.71 7.77
N GLU A 199 31.23 2.00 8.11
CA GLU A 199 32.38 2.89 7.92
C GLU A 199 33.53 2.56 8.90
N PRO A 200 34.72 2.15 8.40
CA PRO A 200 35.86 1.90 9.27
C PRO A 200 36.39 3.24 9.80
N THR A 201 36.49 3.36 11.12
CA THR A 201 37.15 4.49 11.79
C THR A 201 38.52 4.76 11.15
N PRO A 202 38.80 5.97 10.63
CA PRO A 202 40.11 6.27 10.06
C PRO A 202 41.14 6.20 11.17
N THR A 203 42.03 5.20 11.10
CA THR A 203 43.12 5.02 12.07
C THR A 203 44.21 6.06 11.77
N HIS A 204 43.99 7.32 12.18
CA HIS A 204 45.04 8.33 12.22
C HIS A 204 45.80 8.23 13.54
N ALA A 205 46.66 7.22 13.65
CA ALA A 205 47.72 7.16 14.66
C ALA A 205 49.08 7.02 13.96
N ALA A 206 49.44 8.03 13.16
CA ALA A 206 50.84 8.26 12.79
C ALA A 206 51.48 9.05 13.94
N GLY A 207 52.27 8.37 14.76
CA GLY A 207 53.02 8.99 15.85
C GLY A 207 54.07 10.00 15.33
N PRO A 208 54.40 11.04 16.10
CA PRO A 208 55.40 12.01 15.69
C PRO A 208 56.82 11.44 15.87
N ALA A 209 57.39 10.87 14.80
CA ALA A 209 58.81 10.61 14.75
C ALA A 209 59.55 11.93 14.44
N ARG A 210 60.15 12.50 15.49
CA ARG A 210 61.01 13.68 15.44
C ARG A 210 62.27 13.42 14.60
N THR A 211 62.59 14.35 13.72
CA THR A 211 63.94 14.64 13.18
C THR A 211 64.73 15.49 14.21
N PRO A 212 66.06 15.71 14.07
CA PRO A 212 66.94 15.54 12.89
C PRO A 212 67.96 14.40 12.96
#